data_AF-A0A3L7LTQ1-F1
#
_entry.id   AF-A0A3L7LTQ1-F1
#
_cell.length_a   1.000
_cell.length_b   1.000
_cell.length_c   1.000
_cell.angle_alpha   90.00
_cell.angle_beta   90.00
_cell.angle_gamma   90.00
#
_symmetry.space_group_name_H-M   'P 1'
#
loop_
_entity.id
_entity.type
_entity.pdbx_description
1 polymer ?
#
loop_
_entity_poly.entity_id
_entity_poly.type
_entity_poly.pdbx_seq_one_letter_code
_entity_poly.pdbx_strand_id
1 'polypeptide(L)' 'MKRIPVMILLAAALSGCAGAPEYAKVVAAPAPQGYAGTWTSTTPQKALISPEAVASFIISRSGNTL' A
#
# COMPACT_ATOMS: atom_id res chain seq x y z
N MET A 1 -23.76 -7.86 -38.45
CA MET A 1 -22.79 -6.77 -38.15
C MET A 1 -23.19 -5.83 -37.00
N LYS A 2 -24.46 -5.76 -36.56
CA LYS A 2 -24.93 -4.78 -35.55
C LYS A 2 -24.52 -5.02 -34.09
N ARG A 3 -23.90 -6.17 -33.76
CA ARG A 3 -23.54 -6.58 -32.38
C ARG A 3 -22.05 -6.43 -32.04
N ILE A 4 -21.22 -6.13 -33.04
CA ILE A 4 -19.78 -5.90 -32.87
C ILE A 4 -19.47 -4.78 -31.86
N PRO A 5 -20.15 -3.61 -31.88
CA PRO A 5 -19.85 -2.56 -30.89
C PRO A 5 -20.20 -2.98 -29.45
N VAL A 6 -21.24 -3.81 -29.28
CA VAL A 6 -21.66 -4.33 -27.97
C VAL A 6 -20.61 -5.30 -27.41
N MET A 7 -20.03 -6.16 -28.25
CA MET A 7 -18.98 -7.09 -27.80
C MET A 7 -17.68 -6.36 -27.43
N ILE A 8 -17.31 -5.30 -28.16
CA ILE A 8 -16.13 -4.48 -27.83
C ILE A 8 -16.34 -3.76 -26.48
N LEU A 9 -17.54 -3.22 -26.24
CA LEU A 9 -17.87 -2.59 -24.96
C LEU A 9 -17.83 -3.58 -23.78
N LEU A 10 -18.34 -4.79 -23.97
CA LEU A 10 -18.26 -5.84 -22.95
C LEU A 10 -16.81 -6.23 -22.66
N ALA A 11 -16.00 -6.46 -23.70
CA ALA A 11 -14.59 -6.81 -23.52
C ALA A 11 -13.80 -5.72 -22.78
N ALA A 12 -14.08 -4.44 -23.05
CA ALA A 12 -13.50 -3.32 -22.32
C ALA A 12 -13.97 -3.27 -20.86
N ALA A 13 -15.24 -3.58 -20.58
CA ALA A 13 -15.77 -3.64 -19.21
C ALA A 13 -15.13 -4.77 -18.37
N LEU A 14 -14.79 -5.91 -19.01
CA LEU A 14 -14.07 -7.02 -18.37
C LEU A 14 -12.59 -6.71 -18.08
N SER A 15 -11.99 -5.68 -18.70
CA SER A 15 -10.63 -5.22 -18.37
C SER A 15 -10.54 -4.47 -17.04
N GLY A 16 -11.68 -4.28 -16.35
CA GLY A 16 -11.81 -3.56 -15.08
C GLY A 16 -11.34 -4.29 -13.83
N CYS A 17 -10.78 -5.50 -13.91
CA CYS A 17 -9.99 -6.04 -12.81
C CYS A 17 -8.56 -5.48 -12.92
N ALA A 18 -8.37 -4.21 -12.53
CA ALA A 18 -7.05 -3.77 -12.09
C ALA A 18 -6.71 -4.63 -10.86
N GLY A 19 -6.08 -5.79 -11.09
CA GLY A 19 -5.60 -6.65 -10.02
C GLY A 19 -4.81 -5.80 -9.03
N ALA A 20 -4.84 -6.18 -7.75
CA ALA A 20 -4.06 -5.48 -6.73
C ALA A 20 -2.64 -5.26 -7.27
N PRO A 21 -2.12 -4.02 -7.26
CA PRO A 21 -0.82 -3.74 -7.83
C PRO A 21 0.20 -4.68 -7.19
N GLU A 22 0.95 -5.38 -8.03
CA GLU A 22 2.01 -6.27 -7.57
C GLU A 22 2.95 -5.45 -6.70
N TYR A 23 3.15 -5.86 -5.44
CA TYR A 23 3.92 -5.08 -4.48
C TYR A 23 5.33 -4.75 -5.00
N ALA A 24 5.95 -5.70 -5.72
CA ALA A 24 7.25 -5.51 -6.37
C ALA A 24 7.27 -4.40 -7.44
N LYS A 25 6.10 -3.99 -7.95
CA LYS A 25 5.94 -2.90 -8.93
C LYS A 25 5.58 -1.56 -8.29
N VAL A 26 5.41 -1.51 -6.96
CA VAL A 26 5.17 -0.25 -6.24
C VAL A 26 6.43 0.60 -6.27
N VAL A 27 6.32 1.83 -6.76
CA VAL A 27 7.42 2.80 -6.72
C VAL A 27 7.52 3.38 -5.32
N ALA A 28 8.61 3.08 -4.61
CA ALA A 28 8.87 3.63 -3.29
C ALA A 28 9.11 5.15 -3.37
N ALA A 29 8.35 5.91 -2.58
CA ALA A 29 8.55 7.35 -2.45
C ALA A 29 9.65 7.63 -1.40
N PRO A 30 10.64 8.49 -1.67
CA PRO A 30 11.63 8.88 -0.67
C PRO A 30 11.00 9.42 0.61
N ALA A 31 11.66 9.22 1.76
CA ALA A 31 11.15 9.70 3.03
C ALA A 31 11.09 11.24 3.04
N PRO A 32 9.98 11.86 3.47
CA PRO A 32 9.93 13.30 3.66
C PRO A 32 10.97 13.78 4.68
N GLN A 33 11.32 15.06 4.60
CA GLN A 33 12.31 15.65 5.52
C GLN A 33 11.87 15.46 6.98
N GLY A 34 12.76 14.89 7.80
CA GLY A 34 12.51 14.63 9.22
C GLY A 34 11.80 13.32 9.54
N TYR A 35 11.41 12.52 8.53
CA TYR A 35 10.68 11.26 8.76
C TYR A 35 11.56 10.01 8.77
N ALA A 36 12.73 10.06 8.13
CA ALA A 36 13.68 8.95 8.16
C ALA A 36 14.18 8.72 9.60
N GLY A 37 14.05 7.50 10.10
CA GLY A 37 14.37 7.16 11.49
C GLY A 37 13.61 5.94 12.01
N THR A 38 13.73 5.72 13.32
CA THR A 38 13.02 4.65 14.04
C THR A 38 11.95 5.28 14.93
N TRP A 39 10.74 4.77 14.79
CA TRP A 39 9.56 5.21 15.53
C TRP A 39 9.07 4.05 16.39
N THR A 40 8.70 4.34 17.63
CA THR A 40 8.22 3.31 18.57
C THR A 40 7.04 3.86 19.35
N SER A 41 6.00 3.04 19.55
CA SER A 41 4.88 3.40 20.41
C SER A 41 5.36 3.63 21.85
N THR A 42 5.01 4.77 22.46
CA THR A 42 5.49 5.14 23.79
C THR A 42 4.50 4.84 24.91
N THR A 43 3.28 4.43 24.58
CA THR A 43 2.21 4.13 25.53
C THR A 43 1.40 2.91 25.07
N PRO A 44 0.62 2.27 25.96
CA PRO A 44 -0.24 1.15 25.60
C PRO A 44 -1.18 1.49 24.43
N GLN A 45 -1.15 0.66 23.40
CA GLN A 45 -1.95 0.85 22.20
C GLN A 45 -3.18 -0.07 22.23
N LYS A 46 -4.38 0.52 22.20
CA LYS A 46 -5.65 -0.25 22.23
C LYS A 46 -5.79 -1.25 21.08
N ALA A 47 -5.12 -1.02 19.96
CA ALA A 47 -5.16 -1.88 18.79
C ALA A 47 -4.17 -3.07 18.84
N LEU A 48 -3.26 -3.09 19.83
CA LEU A 48 -2.34 -4.20 20.02
C LEU A 48 -2.94 -5.25 20.96
N ILE A 49 -2.41 -6.47 20.89
CA ILE A 49 -2.96 -7.64 21.59
C ILE A 49 -2.87 -7.55 23.12
N SER A 50 -1.93 -6.75 23.66
CA SER A 50 -1.84 -6.48 25.10
C SER A 50 -1.31 -5.06 25.39
N PRO A 51 -1.53 -4.54 26.61
CA PRO A 51 -1.00 -3.24 27.02
C PRO A 51 0.52 -3.13 27.03
N GLU A 52 1.23 -4.25 27.15
CA GLU A 52 2.69 -4.34 27.17
C GLU A 52 3.29 -4.43 25.76
N ALA A 53 2.46 -4.63 24.73
CA ALA A 53 2.92 -4.73 23.35
C ALA A 53 3.46 -3.38 22.84
N VAL A 54 4.54 -3.45 22.06
CA VAL A 54 5.23 -2.28 21.49
C VAL A 54 5.29 -2.41 19.97
N ALA A 55 4.81 -1.39 19.26
CA ALA A 55 4.96 -1.29 17.81
C ALA A 55 6.23 -0.49 17.47
N SER A 56 6.98 -0.94 16.46
CA SER A 56 8.10 -0.21 15.89
C SER A 56 7.89 -0.02 14.40
N PHE A 57 8.34 1.12 13.88
CA PHE A 57 8.29 1.45 12.47
C PHE A 57 9.59 2.13 12.06
N ILE A 58 10.30 1.55 11.11
CA ILE A 58 11.59 2.07 10.63
C ILE A 58 11.38 2.64 9.25
N ILE A 59 11.88 3.84 8.99
CA ILE A 59 11.82 4.50 7.69
C ILE A 59 13.24 4.83 7.23
N SER A 60 13.68 4.22 6.13
CA SER A 60 14.93 4.59 5.47
C SER A 60 14.79 5.89 4.67
N ARG A 61 15.91 6.56 4.35
CA ARG A 61 15.88 7.79 3.52
C ARG A 61 15.24 7.57 2.14
N SER A 62 15.38 6.38 1.56
CA SER A 62 14.77 6.01 0.27
C SER A 62 13.30 5.62 0.36
N GLY A 63 12.72 5.58 1.56
CA GLY A 63 11.29 5.27 1.76
C GLY A 63 10.96 3.80 2.00
N ASN A 64 11.96 2.91 2.07
CA ASN A 64 11.71 1.54 2.52
C ASN A 64 11.35 1.53 4.01
N THR A 65 10.42 0.65 4.37
CA THR A 65 9.88 0.54 5.72
C THR A 65 9.99 -0.86 6.31
N LEU A 66 10.07 -0.95 7.64
CA LEU A 66 9.98 -2.20 8.42
C LEU A 66 9.09 -2.00 9.65
#